data_AF-A0A368KRZ7-F1
#
_entry.id   AF-A0A368KRZ7-F1
#
_cell.length_a   1.000
_cell.length_b   1.000
_cell.length_c   1.000
_cell.angle_alpha   90.00
_cell.angle_beta   90.00
_cell.angle_gamma   90.00
#
_symmetry.space_group_name_H-M   'P 1'
#
loop_
_entity.id
_entity.type
_entity.pdbx_description
1 polymer ?
#
loop_
_entity_poly.entity_id
_entity_poly.type
_entity_poly.pdbx_seq_one_letter_code
_entity_poly.pdbx_strand_id
1 'polypeptide(L)'
;MGWTYPNGVNRKQLIAQRVEGWERDNGEIQVKSTCLKHCYRGGVFSGVLWSVWERTFTKNGEEAQPSERWIQCDLLRCDRGEWGYKDIEESMGPYYFSCPLGYLELVPFDRYGGNAEWREQVIEHHRRRAEKRQCRAIIV
;
A
#
# COMPACT_ATOMS: atom_id res chain seq x y z
N MET A 1 -0.15 9.89 -14.74
CA MET A 1 0.76 9.59 -13.61
C MET A 1 1.98 8.83 -14.13
N GLY A 2 3.14 9.49 -14.13
CA GLY A 2 4.42 8.97 -14.61
C GLY A 2 5.23 8.27 -13.51
N TRP A 3 6.49 7.94 -13.80
CA TRP A 3 7.43 7.48 -12.78
C TRP A 3 8.13 8.67 -12.14
N THR A 4 8.31 8.63 -10.82
CA THR A 4 9.09 9.60 -10.06
C THR A 4 10.39 8.95 -9.60
N TYR A 5 11.52 9.59 -9.89
CA TYR A 5 12.85 9.13 -9.51
C TYR A 5 13.48 10.14 -8.55
N PRO A 6 13.51 9.86 -7.24
CA PRO A 6 14.27 10.67 -6.31
C PRO A 6 15.77 10.48 -6.55
N ASN A 7 16.52 11.58 -6.54
CA ASN A 7 17.96 11.55 -6.82
C ASN A 7 18.72 10.75 -5.75
N GLY A 8 19.56 9.81 -6.18
CA GLY A 8 20.55 9.14 -5.33
C GLY A 8 20.00 8.21 -4.25
N VAL A 9 18.72 7.82 -4.32
CA VAL A 9 18.12 6.91 -3.33
C VAL A 9 18.26 5.46 -3.75
N ASN A 10 18.61 4.59 -2.79
CA ASN A 10 18.50 3.14 -2.97
C ASN A 10 17.09 2.64 -2.61
N ARG A 11 16.77 1.39 -2.94
CA ARG A 11 15.48 0.76 -2.64
C ARG A 11 15.03 0.93 -1.19
N LYS A 12 15.93 0.73 -0.23
CA LYS A 12 15.59 0.77 1.21
C LYS A 12 15.22 2.19 1.63
N GLN A 13 16.00 3.18 1.19
CA GLN A 13 15.72 4.60 1.42
C GLN A 13 14.41 5.01 0.75
N LEU A 14 14.18 4.59 -0.49
CA LEU A 14 12.94 4.86 -1.20
C LEU A 14 11.74 4.28 -0.45
N ILE A 15 11.81 3.02 0.00
CA ILE A 15 10.73 2.42 0.81
C ILE A 15 10.52 3.23 2.09
N ALA A 16 11.59 3.61 2.80
CA ALA A 16 11.49 4.41 4.03
C ALA A 16 10.79 5.75 3.80
N GLN A 17 11.18 6.48 2.75
CA GLN A 17 10.54 7.74 2.34
C GLN A 17 9.06 7.54 1.99
N ARG A 18 8.73 6.45 1.28
CA ARG A 18 7.35 6.17 0.86
C ARG A 18 6.42 5.79 2.00
N VAL A 19 6.95 5.29 3.12
CA VAL A 19 6.16 4.91 4.31
C VAL A 19 6.28 5.92 5.44
N GLU A 20 6.99 7.02 5.20
CA GLU A 20 7.13 8.10 6.16
C GLU A 20 5.80 8.84 6.30
N GLY A 21 5.29 8.88 7.53
CA GLY A 21 4.08 9.62 7.86
C GLY A 21 4.26 11.12 7.65
N TRP A 22 3.15 11.83 7.48
CA TRP A 22 3.18 13.29 7.38
C TRP A 22 2.03 13.92 8.15
N GLU A 23 2.26 15.15 8.57
CA GLU A 23 1.28 15.99 9.25
C GLU A 23 1.08 17.27 8.46
N ARG A 24 -0.15 17.77 8.42
CA ARG A 24 -0.51 19.06 7.83
C ARG A 24 -1.41 19.79 8.81
N ASP A 25 -1.13 21.06 9.01
CA ASP A 25 -1.97 21.96 9.80
C ASP A 25 -2.46 23.08 8.90
N ASN A 26 -3.78 23.20 8.77
CA ASN A 26 -4.43 24.24 7.98
C ASN A 26 -4.97 25.39 8.86
N GLY A 27 -4.57 25.47 10.14
CA GLY A 27 -5.00 26.49 11.12
C GLY A 27 -6.30 26.16 11.84
N GLU A 28 -7.14 25.30 11.27
CA GLU A 28 -8.39 24.83 11.90
C GLU A 28 -8.41 23.33 12.18
N ILE A 29 -7.73 22.54 11.36
CA ILE A 29 -7.72 21.08 11.43
C ILE A 29 -6.27 20.62 11.21
N GLN A 30 -5.78 19.83 12.15
CA GLN A 30 -4.55 19.05 12.01
C GLN A 30 -4.90 17.70 11.37
N VAL A 31 -4.25 17.40 10.26
CA VAL A 31 -4.39 16.16 9.51
C VAL A 31 -3.12 15.36 9.66
N LYS A 32 -3.20 14.17 10.26
CA LYS A 32 -2.07 13.28 10.44
C LYS A 32 -2.26 12.00 9.64
N SER A 33 -1.32 11.69 8.76
CA SER A 33 -1.29 10.43 8.00
C SER A 33 -0.16 9.54 8.51
N THR A 34 -0.51 8.33 8.94
CA THR A 34 0.42 7.36 9.53
C THR A 34 0.37 6.05 8.75
N CYS A 35 1.53 5.48 8.45
CA CYS A 35 1.63 4.14 7.88
C CYS A 35 1.49 3.09 9.01
N LEU A 36 0.42 2.32 8.99
CA LEU A 36 0.15 1.26 9.98
C LEU A 36 0.95 -0.01 9.71
N LYS A 37 1.11 -0.36 8.43
CA LYS A 37 1.79 -1.60 8.01
C LYS A 37 2.28 -1.46 6.59
N HIS A 38 3.46 -2.01 6.28
CA HIS A 38 3.94 -2.04 4.90
C HIS A 38 4.75 -3.31 4.60
N CYS A 39 4.78 -3.70 3.33
CA CYS A 39 5.63 -4.79 2.86
C CYS A 39 6.00 -4.60 1.39
N TYR A 40 7.22 -4.95 1.05
CA TYR A 40 7.67 -5.01 -0.34
C TYR A 40 7.54 -6.43 -0.88
N ARG A 41 6.90 -6.59 -2.04
CA ARG A 41 6.75 -7.85 -2.75
C ARG A 41 7.27 -7.71 -4.18
N GLY A 42 8.36 -8.40 -4.49
CA GLY A 42 8.98 -8.34 -5.81
C GLY A 42 10.37 -8.95 -5.85
N GLY A 43 11.07 -8.70 -6.94
CA GLY A 43 12.44 -9.13 -7.15
C GLY A 43 13.47 -8.10 -6.69
N VAL A 44 14.69 -8.24 -7.20
CA VAL A 44 15.81 -7.37 -6.84
C VAL A 44 15.64 -5.96 -7.44
N PHE A 45 15.16 -5.86 -8.67
CA PHE A 45 15.10 -4.61 -9.44
C PHE A 45 13.69 -4.04 -9.64
N SER A 46 12.64 -4.75 -9.24
CA SER A 46 11.27 -4.25 -9.36
C SER A 46 10.31 -5.02 -8.45
N GLY A 47 9.27 -4.34 -8.01
CA GLY A 47 8.27 -4.91 -7.12
C GLY A 47 7.17 -3.92 -6.75
N VAL A 48 6.29 -4.36 -5.87
CA VAL A 48 5.20 -3.56 -5.34
C VAL A 48 5.43 -3.35 -3.85
N LEU A 49 5.43 -2.09 -3.41
CA LEU A 49 5.34 -1.71 -2.02
C LEU A 49 3.86 -1.54 -1.68
N TRP A 50 3.35 -2.46 -0.86
CA TRP A 50 2.02 -2.35 -0.27
C TRP A 50 2.13 -1.65 1.07
N SER A 51 1.29 -0.66 1.32
CA SER A 51 1.17 -0.02 2.64
C SER A 51 -0.30 0.19 3.04
N VAL A 52 -0.57 0.13 4.33
CA VAL A 52 -1.85 0.48 4.94
C VAL A 52 -1.67 1.81 5.65
N TRP A 53 -2.51 2.75 5.31
CA TRP A 53 -2.48 4.09 5.87
C TRP A 53 -3.69 4.36 6.72
N GLU A 54 -3.50 5.19 7.73
CA GLU A 54 -4.56 5.82 8.50
C GLU A 54 -4.37 7.32 8.48
N ARG A 55 -5.47 8.05 8.30
CA ARG A 55 -5.50 9.50 8.37
C ARG A 55 -6.51 9.93 9.43
N THR A 56 -6.05 10.73 10.38
CA THR A 56 -6.86 11.30 11.44
C THR A 56 -6.99 12.80 11.26
N PHE A 57 -8.12 13.34 11.72
CA PHE A 57 -8.45 14.76 11.63
C PHE A 57 -8.75 15.27 13.03
N THR A 58 -7.92 16.18 13.54
CA THR A 58 -8.06 16.73 14.89
C THR A 58 -8.27 18.24 14.86
N LYS A 59 -9.18 18.76 15.69
CA LYS A 59 -9.43 20.18 15.90
C LYS A 59 -9.41 20.46 17.39
N ASN A 60 -8.52 21.34 17.84
CA ASN A 60 -8.33 21.66 19.26
C ASN A 60 -8.10 20.43 20.17
N GLY A 61 -7.48 19.38 19.64
CA GLY A 61 -7.25 18.12 20.38
C GLY A 61 -8.40 17.12 20.36
N GLU A 62 -9.53 17.45 19.73
CA GLU A 62 -10.69 16.56 19.56
C GLU A 62 -10.79 16.01 18.13
N GLU A 63 -11.41 14.84 17.97
CA GLU A 63 -11.65 14.24 16.65
C GLU A 63 -12.65 15.10 15.87
N ALA A 64 -12.16 15.72 14.79
CA ALA A 64 -12.96 16.61 13.96
C ALA A 64 -13.81 15.84 12.95
N GLN A 65 -13.31 14.71 12.46
CA GLN A 65 -13.94 13.86 11.45
C GLN A 65 -13.50 12.40 11.63
N PRO A 66 -14.31 11.42 11.18
CA PRO A 66 -13.93 10.02 11.21
C PRO A 66 -12.58 9.78 10.53
N SER A 67 -11.76 8.91 11.13
CA SER A 67 -10.51 8.48 10.50
C SER A 67 -10.74 7.78 9.16
N GLU A 68 -9.86 8.03 8.21
CA GLU A 68 -9.81 7.32 6.94
C GLU A 68 -8.73 6.23 7.01
N ARG A 69 -8.96 5.10 6.34
CA ARG A 69 -7.91 4.11 6.08
C ARG A 69 -7.96 3.66 4.64
N TRP A 70 -6.81 3.38 4.05
CA TRP A 70 -6.71 2.88 2.70
C TRP A 70 -5.48 2.00 2.50
N ILE A 71 -5.52 1.20 1.44
CA ILE A 71 -4.38 0.42 0.97
C ILE A 71 -3.74 1.17 -0.19
N GLN A 72 -2.44 1.40 -0.09
CA GLN A 72 -1.65 2.07 -1.12
C GLN A 72 -0.80 1.04 -1.87
N CYS A 73 -0.76 1.16 -3.20
CA CYS A 73 0.06 0.35 -4.10
C CYS A 73 1.12 1.23 -4.77
N ASP A 74 2.36 1.21 -4.28
CA ASP A 74 3.47 1.88 -4.94
C ASP A 74 4.28 0.88 -5.77
N LEU A 75 4.33 1.06 -7.08
CA LEU A 75 5.24 0.29 -7.94
C LEU A 75 6.64 0.84 -7.78
N LEU A 76 7.61 0.00 -7.46
CA LEU A 76 9.01 0.36 -7.37
C LEU A 76 9.81 -0.33 -8.48
N ARG A 77 10.72 0.40 -9.10
CA ARG A 77 11.62 -0.13 -10.14
C ARG A 77 12.97 0.56 -10.06
N CYS A 78 14.03 -0.19 -10.30
CA CYS A 78 15.36 0.31 -10.62
C CYS A 78 15.46 0.47 -12.14
N ASP A 79 15.71 1.69 -12.62
CA ASP A 79 16.02 1.97 -14.02
C ASP A 79 17.36 2.70 -14.09
N ARG A 80 18.29 2.20 -14.93
CA ARG A 80 19.66 2.75 -15.09
C ARG A 80 20.43 3.02 -13.79
N GLY A 81 20.17 2.23 -12.74
CA GLY A 81 20.81 2.37 -11.42
C GLY A 81 20.07 3.30 -10.45
N GLU A 82 18.99 3.95 -10.89
CA GLU A 82 18.16 4.83 -10.08
C GLU A 82 16.85 4.14 -9.69
N TRP A 83 16.46 4.29 -8.43
CA TRP A 83 15.18 3.76 -7.96
C TRP A 83 14.08 4.80 -8.12
N GLY A 84 13.02 4.41 -8.81
CA GLY A 84 11.81 5.19 -8.96
C GLY A 84 10.59 4.49 -8.40
N TYR A 85 9.54 5.28 -8.20
CA TYR A 85 8.23 4.79 -7.82
C TYR A 85 7.14 5.35 -8.72
N LYS A 86 6.01 4.65 -8.73
CA LYS A 86 4.75 5.11 -9.28
C LYS A 86 3.63 4.70 -8.33
N ASP A 87 2.95 5.68 -7.76
CA ASP A 87 1.79 5.46 -6.92
C ASP A 87 0.58 5.06 -7.76
N ILE A 88 -0.15 4.06 -7.27
CA ILE A 88 -1.42 3.61 -7.80
C ILE A 88 -2.38 3.51 -6.64
N GLU A 89 -3.45 4.28 -6.71
CA GLU A 89 -4.55 4.20 -5.76
C GLU A 89 -5.38 2.91 -5.97
N GLU A 90 -5.92 2.38 -4.87
CA GLU A 90 -6.77 1.18 -4.89
C GLU A 90 -8.00 1.34 -5.79
N SER A 91 -8.59 2.54 -5.81
CA SER A 91 -9.79 2.88 -6.59
C SER A 91 -9.60 2.65 -8.09
N MET A 92 -8.38 2.80 -8.61
CA MET A 92 -8.03 2.59 -10.02
C MET A 92 -7.90 1.10 -10.41
N GLY A 93 -8.11 0.17 -9.47
CA GLY A 93 -8.06 -1.27 -9.72
C GLY A 93 -6.69 -1.72 -10.22
N PRO A 94 -5.61 -1.61 -9.42
CA PRO A 94 -4.30 -2.05 -9.85
C PRO A 94 -4.35 -3.52 -10.26
N TYR A 95 -3.86 -3.87 -11.45
CA TYR A 95 -3.68 -5.27 -11.92
C TYR A 95 -2.58 -6.03 -11.13
N TYR A 96 -2.42 -5.70 -9.84
CA TYR A 96 -1.49 -6.30 -8.90
C TYR A 96 -2.29 -6.87 -7.73
N PHE A 97 -2.23 -8.20 -7.58
CA PHE A 97 -3.05 -8.95 -6.61
C PHE A 97 -2.23 -9.55 -5.46
N SER A 98 -0.97 -9.11 -5.32
CA SER A 98 -0.04 -9.65 -4.31
C SER A 98 -0.21 -9.05 -2.92
N CYS A 99 -1.14 -8.10 -2.75
CA CYS A 99 -1.45 -7.43 -1.49
C CYS A 99 -1.74 -8.46 -0.38
N PRO A 100 -1.12 -8.37 0.82
CA PRO A 100 -1.39 -9.31 1.90
C PRO A 100 -2.86 -9.30 2.34
N LEU A 101 -3.45 -10.49 2.58
CA LEU A 101 -4.85 -10.61 3.05
C LEU A 101 -5.10 -9.85 4.35
N GLY A 102 -4.17 -9.90 5.31
CA GLY A 102 -4.30 -9.15 6.56
C GLY A 102 -4.31 -7.63 6.40
N TYR A 103 -4.07 -7.07 5.21
CA TYR A 103 -4.25 -5.64 4.96
C TYR A 103 -5.73 -5.32 4.68
N LEU A 104 -6.45 -6.26 4.05
CA LEU A 104 -7.90 -6.16 3.84
C LEU A 104 -8.65 -6.14 5.18
N GLU A 105 -8.16 -6.89 6.17
CA GLU A 105 -8.69 -6.89 7.55
C GLU A 105 -8.45 -5.56 8.27
N LEU A 106 -7.33 -4.88 8.01
CA LEU A 106 -7.01 -3.58 8.61
C LEU A 106 -7.82 -2.42 8.02
N VAL A 107 -8.35 -2.62 6.81
CA VAL A 107 -9.17 -1.65 6.07
C VAL A 107 -10.50 -2.31 5.67
N PRO A 108 -11.42 -2.62 6.60
CA PRO A 108 -12.70 -3.25 6.25
C PRO A 108 -13.49 -2.43 5.22
N PHE A 109 -13.99 -3.10 4.18
CA PHE A 109 -14.69 -2.45 3.06
C PHE A 109 -15.94 -1.68 3.52
N ASP A 110 -16.74 -2.25 4.42
CA ASP A 110 -17.98 -1.62 4.91
C ASP A 110 -17.72 -0.32 5.67
N ARG A 111 -16.52 -0.14 6.22
CA ARG A 111 -16.14 1.04 7.01
C ARG A 111 -15.37 2.08 6.21
N TYR A 112 -14.41 1.64 5.40
CA TYR A 112 -13.45 2.53 4.73
C TYR A 112 -13.59 2.55 3.20
N GLY A 113 -14.47 1.72 2.64
CA GLY A 113 -14.63 1.57 1.20
C GLY A 113 -13.43 0.90 0.53
N GLY A 114 -13.19 1.26 -0.73
CA GLY A 114 -12.15 0.70 -1.59
C GLY A 114 -12.72 0.14 -2.89
N ASN A 115 -11.96 -0.73 -3.55
CA ASN A 115 -12.40 -1.38 -4.79
C ASN A 115 -12.77 -2.85 -4.50
N ALA A 116 -14.08 -3.14 -4.42
CA ALA A 116 -14.56 -4.48 -4.07
C ALA A 116 -14.08 -5.56 -5.06
N GLU A 117 -14.18 -5.29 -6.36
CA GLU A 117 -13.77 -6.22 -7.42
C GLU A 117 -12.27 -6.54 -7.34
N TRP A 118 -11.43 -5.54 -7.08
CA TRP A 118 -10.00 -5.75 -6.89
C TRP A 118 -9.70 -6.60 -5.65
N ARG A 119 -10.41 -6.36 -4.54
CA ARG A 119 -10.22 -7.14 -3.29
C ARG A 119 -10.60 -8.60 -3.47
N GLU A 120 -11.67 -8.89 -4.20
CA GLU A 120 -12.03 -10.27 -4.57
C GLU A 120 -10.91 -10.94 -5.39
N GLN A 121 -10.32 -10.21 -6.35
CA GLN A 121 -9.20 -10.71 -7.14
C GLN A 121 -7.93 -10.96 -6.29
N VAL A 122 -7.67 -10.12 -5.27
CA VAL A 122 -6.60 -10.37 -4.28
C VAL A 122 -6.86 -11.67 -3.52
N ILE A 123 -8.07 -11.88 -3.03
CA ILE A 123 -8.45 -13.10 -2.29
C ILE A 123 -8.25 -14.34 -3.18
N GLU A 124 -8.76 -14.29 -4.41
CA GLU A 124 -8.64 -15.36 -5.38
C GLU A 124 -7.18 -15.64 -5.75
N HIS A 125 -6.35 -14.59 -5.90
CA HIS A 125 -4.92 -14.74 -6.15
C HIS A 125 -4.22 -15.52 -5.03
N HIS A 126 -4.50 -15.22 -3.76
CA HIS A 126 -3.92 -15.95 -2.63
C HIS A 126 -4.46 -17.37 -2.53
N ARG A 127 -5.76 -17.59 -2.77
CA ARG A 127 -6.37 -18.94 -2.82
C ARG A 127 -5.64 -19.83 -3.84
N ARG A 128 -5.52 -19.36 -5.09
CA ARG A 128 -4.80 -20.08 -6.16
C ARG A 128 -3.34 -20.37 -5.81
N ARG A 129 -2.67 -19.46 -5.09
CA ARG A 129 -1.28 -19.67 -4.66
C ARG A 129 -1.15 -20.68 -3.53
N ALA A 130 -2.10 -20.71 -2.60
CA ALA A 130 -2.15 -21.71 -1.54
C ALA A 130 -2.36 -23.11 -2.12
N GLU A 131 -3.33 -23.26 -3.03
CA GLU A 131 -3.59 -24.51 -3.74
C GLU A 131 -2.35 -25.02 -4.49
N LYS A 132 -1.68 -24.15 -5.25
CA LYS A 132 -0.43 -24.50 -5.94
C LYS A 132 0.68 -24.97 -4.99
N ARG A 133 0.77 -24.41 -3.79
CA ARG A 133 1.75 -24.84 -2.78
C ARG A 133 1.40 -26.20 -2.20
N GLN A 134 0.11 -26.44 -1.92
CA GLN A 134 -0.37 -27.72 -1.42
C GLN A 134 -0.16 -28.84 -2.44
N CYS A 135 -0.54 -28.62 -3.72
CA CYS A 135 -0.31 -29.61 -4.76
C CYS A 135 1.17 -29.95 -4.95
N ARG A 136 2.07 -28.96 -4.82
CA ARG A 136 3.53 -29.21 -4.88
C ARG A 136 4.03 -30.02 -3.69
N ALA A 137 3.50 -29.77 -2.49
CA ALA A 137 3.88 -30.51 -1.29
C ALA A 137 3.42 -31.98 -1.31
N ILE A 138 2.40 -32.32 -2.09
CA ILE A 138 1.90 -33.68 -2.25
C ILE A 138 2.73 -34.48 -3.29
N ILE A 139 3.46 -33.81 -4.17
CA ILE A 139 4.25 -34.42 -5.26
C ILE A 139 5.72 -34.66 -4.85
N VAL A 140 6.16 -34.15 -3.69
CA VAL A 140 7.49 -34.36 -3.11
C VAL A 140 7.42 -35.41 -2.01
#